data_AF-A0A9P8RM54-F1
#
_entry.id   AF-A0A9P8RM54-F1
#
_cell.length_a   1.000
_cell.length_b   1.000
_cell.length_c   1.000
_cell.angle_alpha   90.00
_cell.angle_beta   90.00
_cell.angle_gamma   90.00
#
_symmetry.space_group_name_H-M   'P 1'
#
loop_
_entity.id
_entity.type
_entity.pdbx_description
1 polymer ?
#
loop_
_entity_poly.entity_id
_entity_poly.type
_entity_poly.pdbx_seq_one_letter_code
_entity_poly.pdbx_strand_id
1 'polypeptide(L)'
;MSDPAIQNYIPWEWSVTPTNARADVTCPPPSAILGTFAVVNVIVGVLSIVCGHRRVTKKLTCKMFGHKNSTSWTWMWIVIVGLQLGANALVAKIIKLTPGYHQGFRTWQLTLFFTARPRVSWIFGLPFSHAANICTERDGRKRSWRPGELEYRRLHGRREVDDEKDYAWRSFALSQFIAEIVLQFITAYTMGTTVAFAARRGHYILGNLDFLGHRAHMMYSAALYWLCGQSLLLAVGGIAAILASVLEEEIAKKMHTIMTIVGIAMLPLSWMATWLFWVGYVRLAGDL
;
A
#
# COMPACT_ATOMS: atom_id res chain seq x y z
N MET A 1 8.57 20.68 26.06
CA MET A 1 9.91 20.37 25.54
C MET A 1 10.06 18.86 25.60
N SER A 2 10.27 18.16 24.47
CA SER A 2 10.44 16.71 24.49
C SER A 2 11.68 16.34 25.30
N ASP A 3 11.61 15.25 26.06
CA ASP A 3 12.73 14.73 26.85
C ASP A 3 13.97 14.57 25.94
N PRO A 4 15.14 15.14 26.30
CA PRO A 4 16.37 14.98 25.52
C PRO A 4 16.75 13.52 25.28
N ALA A 5 16.32 12.58 26.13
CA ALA A 5 16.48 11.14 25.90
C ALA A 5 15.76 10.66 24.63
N ILE A 6 14.62 11.26 24.27
CA ILE A 6 13.78 10.82 23.14
C ILE A 6 14.32 11.34 21.81
N GLN A 7 14.92 12.52 21.80
CA GLN A 7 15.65 13.02 20.62
C GLN A 7 16.80 12.10 20.21
N ASN A 8 17.27 11.22 21.12
CA ASN A 8 18.27 10.22 20.79
C ASN A 8 17.72 9.01 20.04
N TYR A 9 16.42 8.78 20.09
CA TYR A 9 15.75 7.60 19.53
C TYR A 9 14.82 7.89 18.36
N ILE A 10 14.61 9.15 17.99
CA ILE A 10 13.75 9.51 16.86
C ILE A 10 14.61 10.20 15.78
N PRO A 11 14.62 9.71 14.52
CA PRO A 11 15.45 10.26 13.45
C PRO A 11 15.11 11.68 13.02
N TRP A 12 14.02 12.24 13.55
CA TRP A 12 13.38 13.41 13.01
C TRP A 12 13.00 14.44 14.05
N GLU A 13 13.16 15.70 13.64
CA GLU A 13 12.67 16.89 14.34
C GLU A 13 11.13 16.99 14.35
N TRP A 14 10.43 16.10 13.65
CA TRP A 14 8.98 16.16 13.45
C TRP A 14 8.18 15.23 14.36
N SER A 15 8.67 15.00 15.59
CA SER A 15 7.86 14.36 16.62
C SER A 15 6.58 15.17 16.84
N VAL A 16 5.43 14.53 17.00
CA VAL A 16 4.17 15.24 17.21
C VAL A 16 3.87 15.22 18.71
N THR A 17 4.43 16.17 19.44
CA THR A 17 4.18 16.35 20.89
C THR A 17 3.55 17.70 21.21
N PRO A 18 2.70 17.78 22.24
CA PRO A 18 2.17 19.05 22.70
C PRO A 18 3.29 19.94 23.27
N THR A 19 3.23 21.23 22.98
CA THR A 19 4.24 22.24 23.38
C THR A 19 4.19 22.48 24.89
N ASN A 20 2.98 22.50 25.44
CA ASN A 20 2.70 22.52 26.87
C ASN A 20 1.94 21.23 27.16
N ALA A 21 2.55 20.30 27.90
CA ALA A 21 1.81 19.26 28.59
C ALA A 21 0.97 19.94 29.66
N ARG A 22 -0.12 20.63 29.27
CA ARG A 22 -1.18 20.93 30.22
C ARG A 22 -1.63 19.57 30.75
N ALA A 23 -1.74 19.45 32.07
CA ALA A 23 -2.13 18.23 32.76
C ALA A 23 -3.46 17.61 32.27
N ASP A 24 -4.23 18.32 31.44
CA ASP A 24 -5.55 17.92 30.97
C ASP A 24 -5.59 17.35 29.53
N VAL A 25 -4.49 17.29 28.78
CA VAL A 25 -4.49 16.70 27.42
C VAL A 25 -4.00 15.25 27.47
N THR A 26 -4.92 14.31 27.66
CA THR A 26 -4.63 12.88 27.59
C THR A 26 -4.44 12.44 26.14
N CYS A 27 -3.21 12.05 25.77
CA CYS A 27 -2.95 11.44 24.47
C CYS A 27 -3.66 10.06 24.37
N PRO A 28 -4.21 9.69 23.20
CA PRO A 28 -4.81 8.39 23.03
C PRO A 28 -3.74 7.28 23.15
N PRO A 29 -4.09 6.12 23.73
CA PRO A 29 -3.13 5.03 23.86
C PRO A 29 -2.70 4.50 22.48
N PRO A 30 -1.48 3.92 22.34
CA PRO A 30 -0.99 3.37 21.08
C PRO A 30 -1.97 2.42 20.37
N SER A 31 -2.70 1.62 21.14
CA SER A 31 -3.72 0.70 20.62
C SER A 31 -4.89 1.41 19.94
N ALA A 32 -5.31 2.59 20.42
CA ALA A 32 -6.37 3.37 19.80
C ALA A 32 -5.92 3.99 18.46
N ILE A 33 -4.69 4.48 18.39
CA ILE A 33 -4.10 5.02 17.15
C ILE A 33 -3.96 3.91 16.10
N LEU A 34 -3.34 2.79 16.48
CA LEU A 34 -3.17 1.64 15.59
C LEU A 34 -4.51 1.00 15.20
N GLY A 35 -5.47 0.95 16.12
CA GLY A 35 -6.82 0.50 15.86
C GLY A 35 -7.54 1.37 14.82
N THR A 36 -7.37 2.69 14.91
CA THR A 36 -7.91 3.63 13.89
C THR A 36 -7.30 3.35 12.52
N PHE A 37 -5.98 3.10 12.44
CA PHE A 37 -5.34 2.71 11.18
C PHE A 37 -5.89 1.41 10.61
N ALA A 38 -6.13 0.41 11.47
CA ALA A 38 -6.68 -0.87 11.03
C ALA A 38 -8.11 -0.70 10.48
N VAL A 39 -8.98 0.00 11.22
CA VAL A 39 -10.37 0.26 10.82
C VAL A 39 -10.45 1.04 9.53
N VAL A 40 -9.69 2.14 9.40
CA VAL A 40 -9.67 2.95 8.17
C VAL A 40 -9.18 2.12 6.98
N ASN A 41 -8.16 1.28 7.15
CA ASN A 41 -7.68 0.40 6.10
C ASN A 41 -8.75 -0.62 5.65
N VAL A 42 -9.48 -1.22 6.58
CA VAL A 42 -10.58 -2.15 6.26
C VAL A 42 -11.67 -1.43 5.47
N ILE A 43 -12.12 -0.27 5.94
CA ILE A 43 -13.15 0.53 5.26
C ILE A 43 -12.70 0.91 3.85
N VAL A 44 -11.50 1.47 3.70
CA VAL A 44 -10.94 1.85 2.40
C VAL A 44 -10.75 0.64 1.50
N GLY A 45 -10.33 -0.52 2.05
CA GLY A 45 -10.21 -1.77 1.31
C GLY A 45 -11.54 -2.24 0.72
N VAL A 46 -12.60 -2.27 1.53
CA VAL A 46 -13.96 -2.64 1.08
C VAL A 46 -14.48 -1.65 0.05
N LEU A 47 -14.37 -0.34 0.32
CA LEU A 47 -14.78 0.70 -0.62
C LEU A 47 -14.01 0.60 -1.93
N SER A 48 -12.74 0.25 -1.90
CA SER A 48 -11.93 0.09 -3.11
C SER A 48 -12.41 -1.08 -3.98
N ILE A 49 -12.85 -2.20 -3.38
CA ILE A 49 -13.41 -3.33 -4.11
C ILE A 49 -14.74 -2.94 -4.79
N VAL A 50 -15.62 -2.25 -4.06
CA VAL A 50 -16.93 -1.82 -4.55
C VAL A 50 -16.77 -0.75 -5.64
N CYS A 51 -16.05 0.33 -5.36
CA CYS A 51 -15.84 1.45 -6.28
C CYS A 51 -14.92 1.09 -7.46
N GLY A 52 -14.04 0.11 -7.27
CA GLY A 52 -13.17 -0.44 -8.32
C GLY A 52 -13.91 -1.29 -9.35
N HIS A 53 -15.14 -1.72 -9.06
CA HIS A 53 -15.97 -2.43 -10.03
C HIS A 53 -16.37 -1.47 -11.16
N ARG A 54 -16.05 -1.83 -12.40
CA ARG A 54 -16.30 -1.00 -13.59
C ARG A 54 -17.68 -0.36 -13.70
N ARG A 55 -18.77 -1.13 -13.51
CA ARG A 55 -20.16 -0.59 -13.54
C ARG A 55 -20.42 0.48 -12.47
N VAL A 56 -19.85 0.30 -11.28
CA VAL A 56 -19.94 1.28 -10.19
C VAL A 56 -19.16 2.53 -10.58
N THR A 57 -17.92 2.37 -11.05
CA THR A 57 -17.11 3.49 -11.58
C THR A 57 -17.85 4.24 -12.69
N LYS A 58 -18.46 3.53 -13.64
CA LYS A 58 -19.24 4.13 -14.74
C LYS A 58 -20.43 4.94 -14.23
N LYS A 59 -21.11 4.49 -13.17
CA LYS A 59 -22.21 5.22 -12.56
C LYS A 59 -21.71 6.45 -11.78
N LEU A 60 -20.67 6.28 -10.96
CA LEU A 60 -20.08 7.36 -10.16
C LEU A 60 -19.46 8.47 -11.00
N THR A 61 -18.91 8.11 -12.16
CA THR A 61 -18.23 9.05 -13.06
C THR A 61 -19.14 9.54 -14.19
N CYS A 62 -20.46 9.42 -14.04
CA CYS A 62 -21.44 9.89 -15.03
C CYS A 62 -21.15 9.39 -16.46
N LYS A 63 -20.74 8.11 -16.58
CA LYS A 63 -20.36 7.42 -17.82
C LYS A 63 -19.05 7.91 -18.48
N MET A 64 -18.24 8.73 -17.81
CA MET A 64 -16.91 9.13 -18.33
C MET A 64 -15.88 8.00 -18.25
N PHE A 65 -15.89 7.23 -17.16
CA PHE A 65 -14.96 6.12 -16.95
C PHE A 65 -15.70 4.78 -16.88
N GLY A 66 -14.95 3.67 -16.84
CA GLY A 66 -15.51 2.33 -16.70
C GLY A 66 -16.13 1.78 -18.00
N HIS A 67 -15.52 2.08 -19.15
CA HIS A 67 -15.84 1.40 -20.41
C HIS A 67 -15.14 0.04 -20.50
N LYS A 68 -15.73 -0.89 -21.26
CA LYS A 68 -15.06 -2.15 -21.63
C LYS A 68 -13.74 -1.81 -22.33
N ASN A 69 -12.68 -2.53 -21.98
CA ASN A 69 -11.30 -2.36 -22.51
C ASN A 69 -10.70 -0.96 -22.35
N SER A 70 -11.22 -0.15 -21.43
CA SER A 70 -10.65 1.17 -21.17
C SER A 70 -9.22 1.07 -20.64
N THR A 71 -8.32 1.78 -21.30
CA THR A 71 -6.92 2.00 -20.87
C THR A 71 -6.80 3.07 -19.80
N SER A 72 -7.91 3.51 -19.18
CA SER A 72 -7.91 4.53 -18.09
C SER A 72 -6.92 4.23 -16.96
N TRP A 73 -6.53 2.96 -16.79
CA TRP A 73 -5.55 2.57 -15.79
C TRP A 73 -4.17 3.21 -15.95
N THR A 74 -3.79 3.60 -17.18
CA THR A 74 -2.49 4.20 -17.51
C THR A 74 -2.30 5.59 -16.91
N TRP A 75 -3.38 6.27 -16.55
CA TRP A 75 -3.33 7.63 -15.98
C TRP A 75 -3.97 7.70 -14.58
N MET A 76 -4.93 6.82 -14.26
CA MET A 76 -5.62 6.85 -12.96
C MET A 76 -4.74 6.59 -11.75
N TRP A 77 -3.59 5.93 -11.92
CA TRP A 77 -2.62 5.81 -10.83
C TRP A 77 -2.11 7.19 -10.35
N ILE A 78 -2.02 8.20 -11.22
CA ILE A 78 -1.61 9.57 -10.85
C ILE A 78 -2.63 10.18 -9.89
N VAL A 79 -3.92 10.00 -10.19
CA VAL A 79 -5.01 10.49 -9.33
C VAL A 79 -4.97 9.79 -7.98
N ILE A 80 -4.73 8.47 -7.95
CA ILE A 80 -4.60 7.71 -6.71
C ILE A 80 -3.42 8.23 -5.87
N VAL A 81 -2.23 8.38 -6.47
CA VAL A 81 -1.05 8.92 -5.78
C VAL A 81 -1.33 10.31 -5.26
N GLY A 82 -1.89 11.20 -6.10
CA GLY A 82 -2.23 12.57 -5.74
C GLY A 82 -3.23 12.65 -4.59
N LEU A 83 -4.28 11.83 -4.59
CA LEU A 83 -5.27 11.77 -3.51
C LEU A 83 -4.65 11.23 -2.21
N GLN A 84 -3.79 10.21 -2.27
CA GLN A 84 -3.12 9.70 -1.07
C GLN A 84 -2.15 10.72 -0.46
N LEU A 85 -1.32 11.36 -1.29
CA LEU A 85 -0.41 12.42 -0.84
C LEU A 85 -1.18 13.64 -0.33
N GLY A 86 -2.26 14.03 -1.03
CA GLY A 86 -3.14 15.12 -0.62
C GLY A 86 -3.82 14.86 0.71
N ALA A 87 -4.33 13.64 0.94
CA ALA A 87 -4.90 13.24 2.23
C ALA A 87 -3.85 13.27 3.35
N ASN A 88 -2.64 12.76 3.10
CA ASN A 88 -1.53 12.83 4.06
C ASN A 88 -1.16 14.29 4.38
N ALA A 89 -1.12 15.16 3.37
CA ALA A 89 -0.81 16.58 3.53
C ALA A 89 -1.90 17.32 4.30
N LEU A 90 -3.17 16.98 4.07
CA LEU A 90 -4.29 17.52 4.83
C LEU A 90 -4.19 17.14 6.30
N VAL A 91 -3.93 15.87 6.61
CA VAL A 91 -3.73 15.41 8.00
C VAL A 91 -2.55 16.14 8.64
N ALA A 92 -1.42 16.26 7.94
CA ALA A 92 -0.26 16.98 8.43
C ALA A 92 -0.56 18.47 8.69
N LYS A 93 -1.36 19.10 7.82
CA LYS A 93 -1.79 20.49 7.97
C LYS A 93 -2.72 20.67 9.17
N ILE A 94 -3.68 19.76 9.36
CA ILE A 94 -4.58 19.77 10.52
C ILE A 94 -3.76 19.68 11.81
N ILE A 95 -2.84 18.71 11.91
CA ILE A 95 -1.96 18.56 13.08
C ILE A 95 -1.19 19.85 13.37
N LYS A 96 -0.63 20.50 12.35
CA LYS A 96 0.15 21.73 12.50
C LYS A 96 -0.70 22.94 12.92
N LEU A 97 -1.98 22.97 12.52
CA LEU A 97 -2.92 24.03 12.87
C LEU A 97 -3.54 23.83 14.26
N THR A 98 -3.54 22.61 14.80
CA THR A 98 -4.05 22.33 16.14
C THR A 98 -3.23 23.11 17.19
N PRO A 99 -3.88 23.95 18.02
CA PRO A 99 -3.20 24.70 19.07
C PRO A 99 -2.40 23.76 19.98
N GLY A 100 -1.14 24.12 20.24
CA GLY A 100 -0.23 23.32 21.06
C GLY A 100 0.65 22.35 20.26
N TYR A 101 0.43 22.13 18.97
CA TYR A 101 1.28 21.30 18.10
C TYR A 101 2.13 22.11 17.11
N HIS A 102 2.47 23.36 17.46
CA HIS A 102 3.26 24.29 16.62
C HIS A 102 4.76 23.95 16.56
N GLN A 103 5.11 22.69 16.41
CA GLN A 103 6.52 22.28 16.30
C GLN A 103 7.16 22.76 15.00
N GLY A 104 8.50 22.80 15.00
CA GLY A 104 9.33 23.31 13.89
C GLY A 104 9.27 22.51 12.59
N PHE A 105 8.47 21.45 12.51
CA PHE A 105 8.45 20.59 11.33
C PHE A 105 7.75 21.20 10.11
N ARG A 106 8.25 20.83 8.94
CA ARG A 106 7.63 21.20 7.66
C ARG A 106 6.51 20.22 7.32
N THR A 107 5.39 20.72 6.83
CA THR A 107 4.19 19.90 6.51
C THR A 107 4.51 18.75 5.56
N TRP A 108 5.42 18.96 4.60
CA TRP A 108 5.81 17.93 3.64
C TRP A 108 6.55 16.76 4.30
N GLN A 109 7.35 16.98 5.35
CA GLN A 109 8.07 15.91 6.04
C GLN A 109 7.08 14.91 6.67
N LEU A 110 6.08 15.45 7.38
CA LEU A 110 5.02 14.65 7.98
C LEU A 110 4.12 14.00 6.91
N THR A 111 3.94 14.66 5.76
CA THR A 111 3.24 14.08 4.61
C THR A 111 3.95 12.84 4.08
N LEU A 112 5.28 12.91 3.87
CA LEU A 112 6.11 11.79 3.43
C LEU A 112 6.16 10.70 4.49
N PHE A 113 6.23 11.05 5.77
CA PHE A 113 6.16 10.06 6.84
C PHE A 113 4.87 9.24 6.78
N PHE A 114 3.73 9.89 6.54
CA PHE A 114 2.45 9.19 6.44
C PHE A 114 2.32 8.29 5.22
N THR A 115 3.24 8.33 4.24
CA THR A 115 3.27 7.33 3.16
C THR A 115 3.79 5.98 3.65
N ALA A 116 4.54 5.94 4.76
CA ALA A 116 5.01 4.72 5.40
C ALA A 116 3.89 3.95 6.12
N ARG A 117 2.64 4.46 6.12
CA ARG A 117 1.50 3.77 6.75
C ARG A 117 1.18 2.46 6.03
N PRO A 118 0.83 1.39 6.77
CA PRO A 118 0.39 0.15 6.17
C PRO A 118 -0.88 0.41 5.34
N ARG A 119 -0.87 -0.03 4.08
CA ARG A 119 -2.01 0.01 3.17
C ARG A 119 -2.40 -1.39 2.75
N VAL A 120 -3.69 -1.72 2.85
CA VAL A 120 -4.20 -3.06 2.50
C VAL A 120 -4.74 -3.14 1.07
N SER A 121 -5.01 -2.00 0.44
CA SER A 121 -5.80 -1.93 -0.79
C SER A 121 -5.16 -2.65 -1.99
N TRP A 122 -3.84 -2.67 -2.07
CA TRP A 122 -3.10 -3.35 -3.13
C TRP A 122 -2.94 -4.86 -2.88
N ILE A 123 -2.90 -5.29 -1.60
CA ILE A 123 -2.84 -6.71 -1.19
C ILE A 123 -4.11 -7.43 -1.63
N PHE A 124 -5.26 -6.77 -1.53
CA PHE A 124 -6.53 -7.36 -1.96
C PHE A 124 -6.82 -7.11 -3.44
N GLY A 125 -6.47 -5.96 -4.00
CA GLY A 125 -6.91 -5.57 -5.35
C GLY A 125 -6.49 -6.54 -6.47
N LEU A 126 -5.22 -6.95 -6.50
CA LEU A 126 -4.71 -7.86 -7.53
C LEU A 126 -5.21 -9.31 -7.35
N PRO A 127 -5.08 -9.95 -6.16
CA PRO A 127 -5.63 -11.28 -5.94
C PRO A 127 -7.14 -11.34 -6.13
N PHE A 128 -7.87 -10.32 -5.68
CA PHE A 128 -9.32 -10.24 -5.86
C PHE A 128 -9.69 -10.15 -7.33
N SER A 129 -9.03 -9.28 -8.10
CA SER A 129 -9.24 -9.18 -9.55
C SER A 129 -8.96 -10.53 -10.23
N HIS A 130 -7.85 -11.19 -9.88
CA HIS A 130 -7.50 -12.49 -10.44
C HIS A 130 -8.52 -13.59 -10.08
N ALA A 131 -8.92 -13.69 -8.81
CA ALA A 131 -9.92 -14.64 -8.34
C ALA A 131 -11.28 -14.40 -8.98
N ALA A 132 -11.71 -13.14 -9.10
CA ALA A 132 -12.95 -12.76 -9.78
C ALA A 132 -12.92 -13.19 -11.25
N ASN A 133 -11.78 -13.03 -11.93
CA ASN A 133 -11.61 -13.46 -13.33
C ASN A 133 -11.68 -14.98 -13.49
N ILE A 134 -11.09 -15.75 -12.57
CA ILE A 134 -11.19 -17.22 -12.59
C ILE A 134 -12.64 -17.66 -12.41
N CYS A 135 -13.38 -17.01 -11.52
CA CYS A 135 -14.80 -17.32 -11.27
C CYS A 135 -15.67 -17.02 -12.49
N THR A 136 -15.47 -15.89 -13.17
CA THR A 136 -16.23 -15.53 -14.39
C THR A 136 -15.92 -16.49 -15.54
N GLU A 137 -14.66 -16.89 -15.72
CA GLU A 137 -14.28 -17.87 -16.74
C GLU A 137 -14.91 -19.25 -16.52
N ARG A 138 -14.97 -19.71 -15.26
CA ARG A 138 -15.62 -20.99 -14.92
C ARG A 138 -17.11 -20.98 -15.24
N ASP A 139 -17.80 -19.88 -14.96
CA ASP A 139 -19.25 -19.76 -15.21
C ASP A 139 -19.56 -19.69 -16.72
N GLY A 140 -18.76 -18.93 -17.47
CA GLY A 140 -18.87 -18.89 -18.94
C GLY A 140 -18.68 -20.26 -19.59
N ARG A 141 -17.71 -21.05 -19.10
CA ARG A 141 -17.50 -22.43 -19.57
C ARG A 141 -18.70 -23.31 -19.29
N LYS A 142 -19.28 -23.27 -18.08
CA LYS A 142 -20.48 -24.05 -17.73
C LYS A 142 -21.68 -23.69 -18.62
N ARG A 143 -21.88 -22.40 -18.92
CA ARG A 143 -22.97 -21.92 -19.77
C ARG A 143 -22.89 -22.50 -21.19
N SER A 144 -21.69 -22.48 -21.77
CA SER A 144 -21.42 -22.99 -23.13
C SER A 144 -21.72 -24.49 -23.34
N TRP A 145 -21.82 -25.31 -22.29
CA TRP A 145 -22.09 -26.75 -22.40
C TRP A 145 -23.59 -27.10 -22.34
N ARG A 146 -24.49 -26.11 -22.27
CA ARG A 146 -25.94 -26.41 -22.28
C ARG A 146 -26.39 -26.90 -23.67
N PRO A 147 -27.00 -28.09 -23.78
CA PRO A 147 -27.30 -28.74 -25.06
C PRO A 147 -28.09 -27.90 -26.08
N GLY A 148 -28.91 -26.94 -25.64
CA GLY A 148 -29.66 -26.04 -26.54
C GLY A 148 -28.90 -24.79 -27.04
N GLU A 149 -27.86 -24.32 -26.32
CA GLU A 149 -27.09 -23.13 -26.74
C GLU A 149 -26.17 -23.44 -27.94
N LEU A 150 -25.74 -24.69 -28.08
CA LEU A 150 -24.85 -25.15 -29.15
C LEU A 150 -25.56 -25.22 -30.52
N GLU A 151 -26.89 -25.41 -30.50
CA GLU A 151 -27.75 -25.37 -31.67
C GLU A 151 -28.11 -23.92 -32.03
N TYR A 152 -28.41 -23.08 -31.03
CA TYR A 152 -28.61 -21.64 -31.22
C TYR A 152 -27.37 -20.93 -31.81
N ARG A 153 -26.16 -21.26 -31.34
CA ARG A 153 -24.90 -20.75 -31.90
C ARG A 153 -24.65 -21.21 -33.33
N ARG A 154 -25.06 -22.43 -33.70
CA ARG A 154 -24.94 -22.95 -35.06
C ARG A 154 -25.90 -22.24 -36.02
N LEU A 155 -27.12 -21.95 -35.56
CA LEU A 155 -28.15 -21.28 -36.35
C LEU A 155 -27.88 -19.79 -36.55
N HIS A 156 -27.36 -19.09 -35.53
CA HIS A 156 -27.01 -17.66 -35.60
C HIS A 156 -25.55 -17.40 -36.02
N GLY A 157 -25.00 -18.28 -36.86
CA GLY A 157 -23.63 -18.18 -37.35
C GLY A 157 -23.20 -16.77 -37.75
N ARG A 158 -22.07 -16.34 -37.17
CA ARG A 158 -21.17 -15.25 -37.60
C ARG A 158 -21.46 -13.78 -37.26
N ARG A 159 -22.55 -13.39 -36.60
CA ARG A 159 -22.70 -11.99 -36.14
C ARG A 159 -22.78 -11.91 -34.62
N GLU A 160 -21.73 -11.34 -34.03
CA GLU A 160 -21.51 -11.11 -32.60
C GLU A 160 -21.26 -12.41 -31.81
N VAL A 161 -20.28 -12.52 -30.94
CA VAL A 161 -19.68 -11.52 -30.07
C VAL A 161 -18.22 -11.95 -29.92
N ASP A 162 -17.25 -11.09 -30.27
CA ASP A 162 -15.99 -11.08 -29.53
C ASP A 162 -16.39 -10.76 -28.09
N ASP A 163 -16.76 -11.78 -27.31
CA ASP A 163 -17.05 -11.65 -25.89
C ASP A 163 -15.69 -11.52 -25.22
N GLU A 164 -15.03 -10.40 -25.54
CA GLU A 164 -13.74 -10.02 -25.02
C GLU A 164 -13.88 -10.04 -23.51
N LYS A 165 -13.12 -10.95 -22.88
CA LYS A 165 -13.26 -11.29 -21.47
C LYS A 165 -13.42 -10.02 -20.64
N ASP A 166 -14.59 -9.91 -20.01
CA ASP A 166 -14.97 -8.71 -19.29
C ASP A 166 -14.27 -8.66 -17.92
N TYR A 167 -13.09 -8.05 -17.88
CA TYR A 167 -12.32 -7.90 -16.64
C TYR A 167 -12.77 -6.68 -15.82
N ALA A 168 -13.82 -6.85 -15.02
CA ALA A 168 -14.49 -5.75 -14.32
C ALA A 168 -13.62 -4.97 -13.29
N TRP A 169 -12.54 -5.56 -12.78
CA TRP A 169 -11.64 -4.92 -11.80
C TRP A 169 -10.21 -4.71 -12.30
N ARG A 170 -9.89 -5.10 -13.54
CA ARG A 170 -8.51 -5.05 -14.06
C ARG A 170 -7.92 -3.64 -14.03
N SER A 171 -8.66 -2.65 -14.53
CA SER A 171 -8.17 -1.27 -14.57
C SER A 171 -7.91 -0.70 -13.16
N PHE A 172 -8.81 -0.98 -12.21
CA PHE A 172 -8.63 -0.60 -10.81
C PHE A 172 -7.39 -1.26 -10.20
N ALA A 173 -7.25 -2.58 -10.36
CA ALA A 173 -6.16 -3.34 -9.77
C ALA A 173 -4.79 -2.88 -10.32
N LEU A 174 -4.70 -2.64 -11.63
CA LEU A 174 -3.47 -2.14 -12.27
C LEU A 174 -3.13 -0.71 -11.83
N SER A 175 -4.09 0.21 -11.79
CA SER A 175 -3.83 1.57 -11.30
C SER A 175 -3.38 1.59 -9.85
N GLN A 176 -4.01 0.78 -9.00
CA GLN A 176 -3.63 0.69 -7.59
C GLN A 176 -2.22 0.11 -7.42
N PHE A 177 -1.88 -0.91 -8.22
CA PHE A 177 -0.55 -1.50 -8.21
C PHE A 177 0.54 -0.49 -8.61
N ILE A 178 0.33 0.25 -9.71
CA ILE A 178 1.29 1.28 -10.16
C ILE A 178 1.40 2.41 -9.13
N ALA A 179 0.26 2.86 -8.59
CA ALA A 179 0.26 3.89 -7.56
C ALA A 179 1.07 3.45 -6.32
N GLU A 180 0.89 2.20 -5.89
CA GLU A 180 1.62 1.64 -4.75
C GLU A 180 3.13 1.59 -5.01
N ILE A 181 3.58 1.20 -6.21
CA ILE A 181 5.01 1.24 -6.59
C ILE A 181 5.58 2.64 -6.37
N VAL A 182 4.90 3.66 -6.89
CA VAL A 182 5.33 5.06 -6.75
C VAL A 182 5.37 5.48 -5.27
N LEU A 183 4.35 5.12 -4.51
CA LEU A 183 4.29 5.45 -3.09
C LEU A 183 5.32 4.68 -2.26
N GLN A 184 5.73 3.47 -2.67
CA GLN A 184 6.80 2.72 -2.03
C GLN A 184 8.16 3.37 -2.26
N PHE A 185 8.44 3.93 -3.44
CA PHE A 185 9.65 4.73 -3.65
C PHE A 185 9.71 5.93 -2.70
N ILE A 186 8.58 6.61 -2.48
CA ILE A 186 8.49 7.71 -1.52
C ILE A 186 8.72 7.20 -0.09
N THR A 187 8.09 6.08 0.29
CA THR A 187 8.28 5.45 1.61
C THR A 187 9.71 4.99 1.85
N ALA A 188 10.43 4.56 0.82
CA ALA A 188 11.82 4.15 0.93
C ALA A 188 12.73 5.27 1.44
N TYR A 189 12.42 6.53 1.14
CA TYR A 189 13.14 7.67 1.72
C TYR A 189 12.98 7.73 3.25
N THR A 190 11.76 7.59 3.76
CA THR A 190 11.48 7.59 5.20
C THR A 190 12.10 6.37 5.89
N MET A 191 11.98 5.18 5.31
CA MET A 191 12.59 3.97 5.89
C MET A 191 14.12 4.06 5.87
N GLY A 192 14.70 4.54 4.77
CA GLY A 192 16.15 4.72 4.60
C GLY A 192 16.75 5.72 5.59
N THR A 193 16.10 6.87 5.79
CA THR A 193 16.52 7.86 6.80
C THR A 193 16.44 7.29 8.22
N THR A 194 15.41 6.50 8.51
CA THR A 194 15.24 5.81 9.80
C THR A 194 16.38 4.83 10.07
N VAL A 195 16.73 4.01 9.08
CA VAL A 195 17.82 3.03 9.17
C VAL A 195 19.18 3.70 9.28
N ALA A 196 19.44 4.74 8.48
CA ALA A 196 20.70 5.48 8.51
C ALA A 196 20.93 6.17 9.86
N PHE A 197 19.87 6.70 10.47
CA PHE A 197 19.95 7.28 11.81
C PHE A 197 20.31 6.24 12.86
N ALA A 198 19.63 5.09 12.86
CA ALA A 198 19.91 4.00 13.79
C ALA A 198 21.34 3.46 13.66
N ALA A 199 21.81 3.30 12.42
CA ALA A 199 23.16 2.83 12.12
C ALA A 199 24.23 3.78 12.66
N ARG A 200 24.08 5.09 12.44
CA ARG A 200 25.04 6.11 12.90
C ARG A 200 25.13 6.21 14.42
N ARG A 201 24.07 5.83 15.14
CA ARG A 201 24.01 5.89 16.62
C ARG A 201 24.24 4.54 17.30
N GLY A 202 24.51 3.48 16.54
CA GLY A 202 24.77 2.15 17.10
C GLY A 202 23.54 1.44 17.67
N HIS A 203 22.33 1.86 17.30
CA HIS A 203 21.07 1.32 17.85
C HIS A 203 20.77 -0.14 17.45
N TYR A 204 21.58 -0.75 16.58
CA TYR A 204 21.50 -2.17 16.21
C TYR A 204 22.35 -3.10 17.07
N ILE A 205 23.20 -2.56 17.96
CA ILE A 205 24.08 -3.37 18.81
C ILE A 205 23.27 -3.88 20.02
N LEU A 206 22.97 -5.18 20.05
CA LEU A 206 22.26 -5.82 21.15
C LEU A 206 23.15 -5.82 22.41
N GLY A 207 22.72 -5.14 23.47
CA GLY A 207 23.43 -5.10 24.76
C GLY A 207 23.33 -3.80 25.54
N ASN A 208 22.85 -2.71 24.93
CA ASN A 208 22.80 -1.37 25.55
C ASN A 208 21.45 -0.65 25.37
N LEU A 209 20.36 -1.38 25.20
CA LEU A 209 19.04 -0.79 24.95
C LEU A 209 18.24 -0.76 26.26
N ASP A 210 17.98 0.46 26.75
CA ASP A 210 16.97 0.70 27.78
C ASP A 210 15.56 0.35 27.26
N PHE A 211 14.53 0.51 28.10
CA PHE A 211 13.15 0.19 27.72
C PHE A 211 12.66 1.00 26.50
N LEU A 212 13.09 2.26 26.36
CA LEU A 212 12.79 3.11 25.19
C LEU A 212 13.55 2.61 23.94
N GLY A 213 14.79 2.18 24.13
CA GLY A 213 15.65 1.54 23.15
C GLY A 213 14.99 0.29 22.57
N HIS A 214 14.30 -0.52 23.38
CA HIS A 214 13.61 -1.71 22.87
C HIS A 214 12.47 -1.36 21.87
N ARG A 215 11.74 -0.27 22.13
CA ARG A 215 10.67 0.23 21.24
C ARG A 215 11.24 0.88 19.98
N ALA A 216 12.30 1.66 20.14
CA ALA A 216 13.03 2.26 19.02
C ALA A 216 13.65 1.18 18.12
N HIS A 217 14.22 0.13 18.71
CA HIS A 217 14.77 -1.02 18.00
C HIS A 217 13.70 -1.70 17.15
N MET A 218 12.48 -1.90 17.66
CA MET A 218 11.37 -2.44 16.86
C MET A 218 11.10 -1.59 15.60
N MET A 219 11.09 -0.25 15.74
CA MET A 219 10.92 0.65 14.60
C MET A 219 12.08 0.54 13.59
N TYR A 220 13.33 0.53 14.07
CA TYR A 220 14.52 0.45 13.21
C TYR A 220 14.67 -0.89 12.51
N SER A 221 14.51 -2.00 13.23
CA SER A 221 14.55 -3.34 12.67
C SER A 221 13.45 -3.54 11.63
N ALA A 222 12.24 -3.00 11.87
CA ALA A 222 11.16 -3.05 10.91
C ALA A 222 11.46 -2.23 9.65
N ALA A 223 12.03 -1.03 9.78
CA ALA A 223 12.45 -0.23 8.63
C ALA A 223 13.55 -0.92 7.81
N LEU A 224 14.54 -1.53 8.48
CA LEU A 224 15.60 -2.29 7.83
C LEU A 224 15.05 -3.53 7.12
N TYR A 225 14.20 -4.29 7.80
CA TYR A 225 13.53 -5.46 7.23
C TYR A 225 12.70 -5.09 6.00
N TRP A 226 11.95 -3.97 6.07
CA TRP A 226 11.19 -3.45 4.93
C TRP A 226 12.12 -3.11 3.75
N LEU A 227 13.23 -2.39 3.99
CA LEU A 227 14.17 -2.03 2.92
C LEU A 227 14.82 -3.24 2.27
N CYS A 228 15.28 -4.21 3.07
CA CYS A 228 15.89 -5.43 2.56
C CYS A 228 14.88 -6.25 1.75
N GLY A 229 13.67 -6.48 2.31
CA GLY A 229 12.62 -7.24 1.63
C GLY A 229 12.17 -6.55 0.34
N GLN A 230 11.96 -5.24 0.37
CA GLN A 230 11.49 -4.50 -0.79
C GLN A 230 12.58 -4.36 -1.88
N SER A 231 13.84 -4.17 -1.49
CA SER A 231 14.96 -4.14 -2.44
C SER A 231 15.14 -5.49 -3.12
N LEU A 232 15.02 -6.59 -2.37
CA LEU A 232 15.05 -7.95 -2.93
C LEU A 232 13.89 -8.18 -3.90
N LEU A 233 12.67 -7.79 -3.53
CA LEU A 233 11.49 -7.93 -4.38
C LEU A 233 11.66 -7.16 -5.70
N LEU A 234 12.13 -5.91 -5.63
CA LEU A 234 12.38 -5.07 -6.81
C LEU A 234 13.52 -5.63 -7.66
N ALA A 235 14.59 -6.14 -7.07
CA ALA A 235 15.71 -6.74 -7.79
C ALA A 235 15.27 -8.02 -8.53
N VAL A 236 14.61 -8.95 -7.82
CA VAL A 236 14.10 -10.20 -8.42
C VAL A 236 13.05 -9.92 -9.49
N GLY A 237 12.10 -9.03 -9.21
CA GLY A 237 11.08 -8.62 -10.17
C GLY A 237 11.66 -7.93 -11.40
N GLY A 238 12.64 -7.05 -11.21
CA GLY A 238 13.34 -6.35 -12.29
C GLY A 238 14.12 -7.30 -13.19
N ILE A 239 14.92 -8.20 -12.60
CA ILE A 239 15.67 -9.23 -13.34
C ILE A 239 14.71 -10.13 -14.11
N ALA A 240 13.65 -10.62 -13.46
CA ALA A 240 12.68 -11.49 -14.11
C ALA A 240 11.91 -10.79 -15.24
N ALA A 241 11.60 -9.49 -15.10
CA ALA A 241 10.99 -8.70 -16.16
C ALA A 241 11.93 -8.51 -17.36
N ILE A 242 13.22 -8.21 -17.11
CA ILE A 242 14.24 -8.11 -18.17
C ILE A 242 14.38 -9.45 -18.89
N LEU A 243 14.53 -10.54 -18.16
CA LEU A 243 14.61 -11.88 -18.74
C LEU A 243 13.34 -12.24 -19.54
N ALA A 244 12.16 -11.95 -19.02
CA ALA A 244 10.91 -12.18 -19.74
C ALA A 244 10.79 -11.36 -21.04
N SER A 245 11.47 -10.21 -21.14
CA SER A 245 11.48 -9.39 -22.35
C SER A 245 12.42 -9.90 -23.45
N VAL A 246 13.38 -10.75 -23.09
CA VAL A 246 14.43 -11.25 -24.00
C VAL A 246 14.24 -12.74 -24.34
N LEU A 247 13.67 -13.52 -23.43
CA LEU A 247 13.55 -14.97 -23.55
C LEU A 247 12.29 -15.40 -24.33
N GLU A 248 12.31 -16.64 -24.81
CA GLU A 248 11.18 -17.28 -25.49
C GLU A 248 9.90 -17.32 -24.63
N GLU A 249 8.75 -17.35 -25.28
CA GLU A 249 7.42 -17.24 -24.63
C GLU A 249 7.20 -18.26 -23.50
N GLU A 250 7.71 -19.48 -23.63
CA GLU A 250 7.56 -20.50 -22.57
C GLU A 250 8.30 -20.12 -21.30
N ILE A 251 9.52 -19.59 -21.44
CA ILE A 251 10.33 -19.16 -20.29
C ILE A 251 9.74 -17.89 -19.69
N ALA A 252 9.25 -16.96 -20.52
CA ALA A 252 8.55 -15.76 -20.06
C ALA A 252 7.32 -16.10 -19.19
N LYS A 253 6.52 -17.11 -19.57
CA LYS A 253 5.38 -17.60 -18.77
C LYS A 253 5.82 -18.17 -17.40
N LYS A 254 6.92 -18.93 -17.37
CA LYS A 254 7.50 -19.45 -16.12
C LYS A 254 7.99 -18.31 -15.23
N MET A 255 8.69 -17.33 -15.79
CA MET A 255 9.16 -16.15 -15.05
C MET A 255 7.99 -15.32 -14.49
N HIS A 256 6.93 -15.10 -15.26
CA HIS A 256 5.72 -14.45 -14.78
C HIS A 256 5.10 -15.19 -13.58
N THR A 257 5.06 -16.51 -13.63
CA THR A 257 4.55 -17.34 -12.52
C THR A 257 5.42 -17.20 -11.27
N ILE A 258 6.74 -17.28 -11.42
CA ILE A 258 7.69 -17.09 -10.31
C ILE A 258 7.53 -15.69 -9.69
N MET A 259 7.49 -14.63 -10.51
CA MET A 259 7.26 -13.27 -10.03
C MET A 259 5.94 -13.14 -9.28
N THR A 260 4.88 -13.80 -9.76
CA THR A 260 3.58 -13.80 -9.10
C THR A 260 3.66 -14.45 -7.72
N ILE A 261 4.33 -15.61 -7.61
CA ILE A 261 4.51 -16.32 -6.34
C ILE A 261 5.37 -15.51 -5.36
N VAL A 262 6.52 -15.01 -5.82
CA VAL A 262 7.43 -14.18 -5.01
C VAL A 262 6.71 -12.92 -4.54
N GLY A 263 5.95 -12.28 -5.44
CA GLY A 263 5.06 -11.17 -5.12
C GLY A 263 4.13 -11.56 -3.98
N ILE A 264 3.24 -12.52 -4.20
CA ILE A 264 2.24 -12.99 -3.21
C ILE A 264 2.88 -13.32 -1.85
N ALA A 265 4.08 -13.91 -1.82
CA ALA A 265 4.78 -14.22 -0.58
C ALA A 265 5.38 -13.00 0.12
N MET A 266 5.92 -12.03 -0.63
CA MET A 266 6.60 -10.85 -0.09
C MET A 266 5.65 -9.72 0.29
N LEU A 267 4.46 -9.60 -0.32
CA LEU A 267 3.54 -8.50 -0.01
C LEU A 267 3.08 -8.50 1.47
N PRO A 268 2.69 -9.65 2.07
CA PRO A 268 2.33 -9.71 3.47
C PRO A 268 3.51 -9.35 4.38
N LEU A 269 4.73 -9.74 4.00
CA LEU A 269 5.94 -9.43 4.76
C LEU A 269 6.25 -7.94 4.75
N SER A 270 6.20 -7.28 3.59
CA SER A 270 6.35 -5.81 3.49
C SER A 270 5.25 -5.10 4.28
N TRP A 271 4.01 -5.60 4.22
CA TRP A 271 2.90 -5.05 4.99
C TRP A 271 3.10 -5.20 6.50
N MET A 272 3.50 -6.38 6.97
CA MET A 272 3.84 -6.61 8.39
C MET A 272 4.99 -5.72 8.85
N ALA A 273 6.00 -5.52 8.01
CA ALA A 273 7.11 -4.61 8.31
C ALA A 273 6.63 -3.17 8.53
N THR A 274 5.72 -2.66 7.69
CA THR A 274 5.14 -1.33 7.92
C THR A 274 4.32 -1.25 9.20
N TRP A 275 3.60 -2.31 9.58
CA TRP A 275 2.90 -2.35 10.87
C TRP A 275 3.87 -2.35 12.05
N LEU A 276 4.89 -3.19 12.02
CA LEU A 276 5.91 -3.26 13.07
C LEU A 276 6.63 -1.91 13.23
N PHE A 277 6.92 -1.24 12.12
CA PHE A 277 7.46 0.11 12.12
C PHE A 277 6.57 1.09 12.88
N TRP A 278 5.27 1.11 12.57
CA TRP A 278 4.31 1.99 13.24
C TRP A 278 4.03 1.60 14.69
N VAL A 279 4.04 0.31 15.03
CA VAL A 279 3.93 -0.15 16.43
C VAL A 279 5.11 0.36 17.24
N GLY A 280 6.34 0.21 16.72
CA GLY A 280 7.55 0.73 17.34
C GLY A 280 7.47 2.25 17.51
N TYR A 281 7.11 2.97 16.44
CA TYR A 281 6.99 4.43 16.45
C TYR A 281 5.94 4.93 17.45
N VAL A 282 4.72 4.41 17.40
CA VAL A 282 3.62 4.90 18.25
C VAL A 282 3.86 4.53 19.71
N ARG A 283 4.48 3.38 20.00
CA ARG A 283 4.90 3.06 21.38
C ARG A 283 6.01 3.98 21.84
N LEU A 284 6.98 4.29 20.98
CA LEU A 284 8.03 5.25 21.32
C LEU A 284 7.46 6.67 21.54
N ALA A 285 6.43 7.03 20.78
CA ALA A 285 5.80 8.35 20.84
C ALA A 285 4.65 8.48 21.87
N GLY A 286 4.07 7.38 22.34
CA GLY A 286 2.92 7.37 23.25
C GLY A 286 3.28 7.35 24.73
N ASP A 287 4.54 7.06 25.08
CA ASP A 287 5.09 7.23 26.42
C ASP A 287 5.60 8.68 26.66
N LEU A 288 5.10 9.63 25.86
CA LEU A 288 5.33 11.08 25.94
C LEU A 288 4.21 11.78 26.71
#